data_AF-A0A239GVX9-F1
#
_entry.id   AF-A0A239GVX9-F1
#
_cell.length_a   1.000
_cell.length_b   1.000
_cell.length_c   1.000
_cell.angle_alpha   90.00
_cell.angle_beta   90.00
_cell.angle_gamma   90.00
#
_symmetry.space_group_name_H-M   'P 1'
#
loop_
_entity.id
_entity.type
_entity.pdbx_description
1 polymer ?
#
loop_
_entity_poly.entity_id
_entity_poly.type
_entity_poly.pdbx_seq_one_letter_code
_entity_poly.pdbx_strand_id
1 'polypeptide(L)' 'MESFGADTPMGRAGQSVELAPAYVFFASQESSYVSGEVLGVTGGKPLP' A
#
# COMPACT_ATOMS: atom_id res chain seq x y z
N MET A 1 11.15 -19.37 -2.03
CA MET A 1 10.00 -18.51 -1.67
C MET A 1 10.20 -17.81 -0.31
N GLU A 2 11.24 -18.18 0.47
CA GLU A 2 11.51 -17.59 1.80
C GLU A 2 12.04 -16.14 1.78
N SER A 3 12.54 -15.65 0.64
CA SER A 3 13.17 -14.32 0.53
C SER A 3 12.27 -13.21 -0.04
N PHE A 4 11.02 -13.52 -0.41
CA PHE A 4 10.17 -12.52 -1.06
C PHE A 4 9.74 -11.42 -0.08
N GLY A 5 10.02 -10.16 -0.42
CA GLY A 5 9.69 -8.99 0.38
C GLY A 5 10.65 -8.69 1.53
N ALA A 6 11.70 -9.51 1.74
CA ALA A 6 12.72 -9.27 2.76
C ALA A 6 13.55 -8.00 2.51
N ASP A 7 13.54 -7.49 1.28
CA ASP A 7 14.22 -6.27 0.85
C ASP A 7 13.38 -4.99 1.03
N THR A 8 12.15 -5.12 1.53
CA THR A 8 11.37 -3.95 1.97
C THR A 8 11.86 -3.49 3.35
N PRO A 9 11.74 -2.19 3.69
CA PRO A 9 12.04 -1.74 5.05
C PRO A 9 11.25 -2.46 6.15
N MET A 10 10.05 -2.98 5.84
CA MET A 10 9.27 -3.83 6.75
C MET A 10 9.77 -5.28 6.84
N GLY A 11 10.76 -5.68 6.03
CA GLY A 11 11.45 -6.97 6.10
C GLY A 11 10.57 -8.18 5.74
N ARG A 12 9.40 -7.97 5.15
CA ARG A 12 8.45 -9.04 4.77
C ARG A 12 7.61 -8.64 3.57
N ALA A 13 7.02 -9.64 2.93
CA ALA A 13 5.96 -9.42 1.96
C ALA A 13 4.70 -8.85 2.66
N GLY A 14 4.06 -7.89 2.00
CA GLY A 14 2.73 -7.43 2.38
C GLY A 14 1.70 -8.53 2.17
N GLN A 15 0.71 -8.57 3.06
CA GLN A 15 -0.46 -9.45 2.95
C GLN A 15 -1.59 -8.71 2.24
N SER A 16 -2.46 -9.45 1.55
CA SER A 16 -3.58 -8.88 0.79
C SER A 16 -4.52 -8.02 1.66
N VAL A 17 -4.70 -8.41 2.92
CA VAL A 17 -5.50 -7.66 3.91
C VAL A 17 -4.93 -6.26 4.19
N GLU A 18 -3.64 -6.03 3.97
CA GLU A 18 -3.00 -4.72 4.18
C GLU A 18 -3.25 -3.77 3.00
N LEU A 19 -3.61 -4.29 1.83
CA LEU A 19 -3.94 -3.49 0.64
C LEU A 19 -5.43 -3.09 0.62
N ALA A 20 -6.32 -3.95 1.12
CA ALA A 20 -7.77 -3.72 1.07
C ALA A 20 -8.22 -2.35 1.61
N PRO A 21 -7.69 -1.85 2.76
CA PRO A 21 -8.06 -0.53 3.28
C PRO A 21 -7.74 0.63 2.33
N ALA A 22 -6.70 0.53 1.49
CA ALA A 22 -6.36 1.59 0.54
C ALA A 22 -7.45 1.77 -0.53
N TYR A 23 -8.03 0.67 -1.00
CA TYR A 23 -9.17 0.71 -1.93
C TYR A 23 -10.42 1.27 -1.25
N VAL A 24 -10.68 0.83 0.00
CA VAL A 24 -11.82 1.34 0.77
C VAL A 24 -11.68 2.84 1.02
N PHE A 25 -10.48 3.33 1.35
CA PHE A 25 -10.19 4.74 1.52
C PHE A 25 -10.60 5.54 0.27
N PHE A 26 -10.09 5.15 -0.91
CA PHE A 26 -10.43 5.84 -2.17
C PHE A 26 -11.90 5.76 -2.57
N ALA A 27 -12.62 4.71 -2.14
CA ALA A 27 -14.05 4.58 -2.37
C ALA A 27 -14.90 5.35 -1.34
N SER A 28 -14.30 5.79 -0.24
CA SER A 28 -15.00 6.43 0.87
C SER A 28 -15.19 7.93 0.67
N GLN A 29 -16.05 8.54 1.51
CA GLN A 29 -16.19 10.00 1.55
C GLN A 29 -14.98 10.71 2.18
N GLU A 30 -14.12 9.97 2.89
CA GLU A 30 -12.91 10.53 3.53
C GLU A 30 -11.90 11.02 2.48
N SER A 31 -11.91 10.44 1.28
CA SER A 31 -11.06 10.84 0.16
C SER A 31 -11.77 11.78 -0.82
N SER A 32 -12.82 12.50 -0.39
CA SER A 32 -13.67 13.33 -1.28
C SER A 32 -12.93 14.41 -2.09
N TYR A 33 -11.73 14.81 -1.66
CA TYR A 33 -10.89 15.78 -2.36
C TYR A 33 -9.56 15.19 -2.88
N VAL A 34 -9.43 13.86 -2.86
CA VAL A 34 -8.25 13.15 -3.37
C VAL A 34 -8.58 12.59 -4.75
N SER A 35 -7.98 13.16 -5.79
CA SER A 35 -8.21 12.77 -7.18
C SER A 35 -6.91 12.84 -7.97
N GLY A 36 -6.70 11.88 -8.88
CA GLY A 36 -5.48 11.78 -9.69
C GLY A 36 -4.24 11.34 -8.90
N GLU A 37 -4.42 10.85 -7.67
CA GLU A 37 -3.34 10.49 -6.74
C GLU A 37 -2.97 9.00 -6.81
N VAL A 38 -1.74 8.66 -6.41
CA VAL A 38 -1.25 7.28 -6.30
C VAL A 38 -0.88 6.97 -4.85
N LEU A 39 -1.69 6.16 -4.17
CA LEU A 39 -1.40 5.72 -2.81
C LEU A 39 -0.52 4.47 -2.81
N GLY A 40 0.75 4.63 -2.41
CA GLY A 40 1.71 3.53 -2.28
C GLY A 40 1.55 2.72 -1.01
N VAL A 41 1.24 1.42 -1.13
CA VAL A 41 1.31 0.43 -0.04
C VAL A 41 2.51 -0.48 -0.27
N THR A 42 3.71 0.00 0.02
CA THR A 42 4.97 -0.58 -0.47
C THR A 42 5.85 -1.22 0.60
N GLY A 43 5.38 -1.30 1.84
CA GLY A 43 6.20 -1.78 2.97
C GLY A 43 7.40 -0.88 3.28
N GLY A 44 7.30 0.42 2.94
CA GLY A 44 8.34 1.43 3.19
C GLY A 44 9.25 1.73 2.00
N LYS A 45 9.12 1.03 0.87
CA LYS A 45 9.87 1.37 -0.35
C LYS A 45 9.35 2.68 -0.95
N PRO A 46 10.22 3.66 -1.29
CA PRO A 46 9.80 4.88 -1.97
C PRO A 46 9.12 4.57 -3.32
N LEU A 47 8.10 5.35 -3.67
CA LEU A 47 7.57 5.39 -5.02
C LEU A 47 8.48 6.27 -5.92
N PRO A 48 8.67 5.91 -7.21
CA PRO A 48 9.44 6.71 -8.17
C PRO A 48 8.76 8.02 -8.56
#